data_AF-A0A0U5J9I5-F1
#
_entry.id   AF-A0A0U5J9I5-F1
#
_cell.length_a   1.000
_cell.length_b   1.000
_cell.length_c   1.000
_cell.angle_alpha   90.00
_cell.angle_beta   90.00
_cell.angle_gamma   90.00
#
_symmetry.space_group_name_H-M   'P 1'
#
loop_
_entity.id
_entity.type
_entity.pdbx_description
1 polymer ?
#
loop_
_entity_poly.entity_id
_entity_poly.type
_entity_poly.pdbx_seq_one_letter_code
_entity_poly.pdbx_strand_id
1 'polypeptide(L)'
;MKRTRKRHLTLLETLIAVSLVSILLTIVFGFFRELSEINRMTEVQQKESFQMRYVETRLNYLFQRIVNENESVREGKQAYKRRFYFYTQSPEKSISESTSLIFSFNNGARSNPAFSDDLLARLYIDDKHRLCLAMWPIYSDKPHQEMQREVLLENVAAIHYKFYAAPERHLNAAAIQPGKVDTENKDPEKDHWHTQEWMKSYQQMPSIVNLTVKVANKPEDLQSRLAREIPSREITFAFVLPSSINYIYYPPG
;
A
#
# COMPACT_ATOMS: atom_id res chain seq x y z
N MET A 1 -34.07 63.21 53.39
CA MET A 1 -34.01 62.90 51.94
C MET A 1 -33.88 61.38 51.74
N LYS A 2 -34.97 60.69 51.39
CA LYS A 2 -34.97 59.22 51.18
C LYS A 2 -34.40 58.89 49.79
N ARG A 3 -33.13 58.48 49.76
CA ARG A 3 -32.36 58.14 48.54
C ARG A 3 -32.53 56.66 48.13
N THR A 4 -33.72 56.08 48.33
CA THR A 4 -33.97 54.62 48.18
C THR A 4 -34.44 54.17 46.80
N ARG A 5 -34.83 55.09 45.90
CA ARG A 5 -35.40 54.73 44.58
C ARG A 5 -34.42 54.21 43.52
N LYS A 6 -33.10 54.38 43.69
CA LYS A 6 -32.13 53.97 42.66
C LYS A 6 -31.72 52.49 42.69
N ARG A 7 -31.97 51.77 43.80
CA ARG A 7 -31.54 50.37 43.96
C ARG A 7 -32.20 49.39 43.00
N HIS A 8 -33.48 49.59 42.67
CA HIS A 8 -34.21 48.67 41.79
C HIS A 8 -33.72 48.74 40.33
N LEU A 9 -33.24 49.90 39.88
CA LEU A 9 -32.69 50.06 38.53
C LEU A 9 -31.35 49.35 38.37
N THR A 10 -30.46 49.46 39.37
CA THR A 10 -29.18 48.74 39.36
C THR A 10 -29.39 47.23 39.34
N LEU A 11 -30.39 46.73 40.07
CA LEU A 11 -30.71 45.30 40.07
C LEU A 11 -31.20 44.82 38.69
N LEU A 12 -32.07 45.61 38.03
CA LEU A 12 -32.52 45.33 36.67
C LEU A 12 -31.37 45.32 35.65
N GLU A 13 -30.48 46.32 35.73
CA GLU A 13 -29.29 46.41 34.88
C GLU A 13 -28.37 45.20 35.07
N THR A 14 -28.12 44.77 36.32
CA THR A 14 -27.32 43.57 36.59
C THR A 14 -27.97 42.30 36.05
N LEU A 15 -29.30 42.20 36.10
CA LEU A 15 -30.02 41.03 35.57
C LEU A 15 -29.92 40.96 34.04
N ILE A 16 -30.07 42.11 33.37
CA ILE A 16 -29.87 42.22 31.92
C ILE A 16 -28.42 41.87 31.55
N ALA A 17 -27.43 42.40 32.28
CA ALA A 17 -26.02 42.09 32.04
C ALA A 17 -25.72 40.58 32.20
N VAL A 18 -26.23 39.95 33.27
CA VAL A 18 -26.07 38.50 33.49
C VAL A 18 -26.74 37.69 32.38
N SER A 19 -27.93 38.10 31.94
CA SER A 19 -28.63 37.43 30.82
C SER A 19 -27.84 37.52 29.52
N LEU A 20 -27.34 38.73 29.18
CA LEU A 20 -26.49 38.94 28.00
C LEU A 20 -25.19 38.13 28.07
N VAL A 21 -24.54 38.10 29.23
CA VAL A 21 -23.35 37.29 29.46
C VAL A 21 -23.66 35.80 29.31
N SER A 22 -24.81 35.33 29.81
CA SER A 22 -25.23 33.93 29.64
C SER A 22 -25.47 33.57 28.18
N ILE A 23 -26.10 34.46 27.40
CA ILE A 23 -26.30 34.26 25.95
C ILE A 23 -24.94 34.21 25.24
N LEU A 24 -24.04 35.16 25.54
CA LEU A 24 -22.70 35.20 24.96
C LEU A 24 -21.92 33.92 25.28
N LEU A 25 -21.92 33.48 26.54
CA LEU A 25 -21.27 32.26 26.96
C LEU A 25 -21.84 31.03 26.24
N THR A 26 -23.16 30.96 26.09
CA THR A 26 -23.81 29.85 25.37
C THR A 26 -23.35 29.78 23.92
N ILE A 27 -23.26 30.93 23.24
CA ILE A 27 -22.74 31.02 21.86
C ILE A 27 -21.29 30.56 21.81
N VAL A 28 -20.44 31.09 22.69
CA VAL A 28 -19.01 30.74 22.75
C VAL A 28 -18.80 29.24 23.03
N PHE A 29 -19.52 28.67 24.00
CA PHE A 29 -19.47 27.24 24.28
C PHE A 29 -20.00 26.39 23.12
N GLY A 30 -21.03 26.87 22.42
CA GLY A 30 -21.51 26.25 21.18
C GLY A 30 -20.41 26.13 20.13
N PHE A 31 -19.71 27.24 19.84
CA PHE A 31 -18.57 27.26 18.92
C PHE A 31 -17.43 26.34 19.36
N PHE A 32 -17.09 26.33 20.65
CA PHE A 32 -16.03 25.43 21.14
C PHE A 32 -16.39 23.95 20.98
N ARG A 33 -17.67 23.59 21.18
CA ARG A 33 -18.14 22.22 20.95
C ARG A 33 -18.01 21.84 19.48
N GLU A 34 -18.48 22.70 18.58
CA GLU A 34 -18.38 22.46 17.13
C GLU A 34 -16.93 22.34 16.66
N LEU A 35 -16.04 23.24 17.12
CA LEU A 35 -14.62 23.18 16.80
C LEU A 35 -13.98 21.88 17.29
N SER A 36 -14.36 21.41 18.49
CA SER A 36 -13.86 20.13 19.02
C SER A 36 -14.31 18.94 18.19
N GLU A 37 -15.55 18.95 17.69
CA GLU A 37 -16.07 17.90 16.80
C GLU A 37 -15.34 17.90 15.45
N ILE A 38 -15.12 19.09 14.86
CA ILE A 38 -14.37 19.26 13.61
C ILE A 38 -12.92 18.78 13.78
N ASN A 39 -12.26 19.14 14.87
CA ASN A 39 -10.89 18.71 15.15
C ASN A 39 -10.79 17.18 15.24
N ARG A 40 -11.75 16.53 15.93
CA ARG A 40 -11.79 15.07 16.02
C ARG A 40 -11.98 14.42 14.66
N MET A 41 -12.88 14.93 13.83
CA MET A 41 -13.09 14.43 12.47
C MET A 41 -11.84 14.61 11.60
N THR A 42 -11.17 15.76 11.74
CA THR A 42 -9.94 16.07 11.01
C THR A 42 -8.79 15.14 11.41
N GLU A 43 -8.63 14.87 12.70
CA GLU A 43 -7.59 13.97 13.21
C GLU A 43 -7.76 12.55 12.65
N VAL A 44 -9.00 12.04 12.61
CA VAL A 44 -9.29 10.72 12.02
C VAL A 44 -8.93 10.69 10.53
N GLN A 45 -9.34 11.70 9.76
CA GLN A 45 -9.03 11.78 8.33
C GLN A 45 -7.53 11.94 8.06
N GLN A 46 -6.82 12.70 8.90
CA GLN A 46 -5.37 12.86 8.81
C GLN A 46 -4.65 11.54 9.09
N LYS A 47 -5.07 10.79 10.10
CA LYS A 47 -4.51 9.47 10.42
C LYS A 47 -4.65 8.50 9.25
N GLU A 48 -5.84 8.45 8.63
CA GLU A 48 -6.08 7.61 7.45
C GLU A 48 -5.22 8.04 6.26
N SER A 49 -5.18 9.34 5.97
CA SER A 49 -4.38 9.89 4.87
C SER A 49 -2.88 9.64 5.07
N PHE A 50 -2.41 9.70 6.32
CA PHE A 50 -1.02 9.40 6.66
C PHE A 50 -0.68 7.92 6.42
N GLN A 51 -1.54 7.00 6.88
CA GLN A 51 -1.36 5.57 6.62
C GLN A 51 -1.32 5.28 5.12
N MET A 52 -2.22 5.89 4.35
CA MET A 52 -2.25 5.75 2.90
C MET A 52 -0.96 6.20 2.22
N ARG A 53 -0.49 7.40 2.56
CA ARG A 53 0.76 7.94 2.03
C ARG A 53 1.96 7.10 2.44
N TYR A 54 1.95 6.55 3.65
CA TYR A 54 2.99 5.64 4.13
C TYR A 54 3.06 4.40 3.25
N VAL A 55 1.93 3.72 3.01
CA VAL A 55 1.86 2.52 2.15
C VAL A 55 2.37 2.83 0.75
N GLU A 56 1.87 3.90 0.14
CA GLU A 56 2.27 4.32 -1.21
C GLU A 56 3.78 4.59 -1.30
N THR A 57 4.31 5.39 -0.37
CA THR A 57 5.74 5.74 -0.33
C THR A 57 6.60 4.49 -0.12
N ARG A 58 6.14 3.59 0.76
CA ARG A 58 6.87 2.37 1.11
C ARG A 58 6.89 1.39 -0.05
N LEU A 59 5.74 1.14 -0.69
CA LEU A 59 5.65 0.27 -1.86
C LEU A 59 6.42 0.86 -3.05
N ASN A 60 6.33 2.17 -3.28
CA ASN A 60 7.11 2.83 -4.31
C ASN A 60 8.62 2.65 -4.10
N TYR A 61 9.11 2.84 -2.87
CA TYR A 61 10.51 2.59 -2.52
C TYR A 61 10.94 1.15 -2.84
N LEU A 62 10.10 0.16 -2.53
CA LEU A 62 10.39 -1.26 -2.77
C LEU A 62 10.40 -1.57 -4.28
N PHE A 63 9.38 -1.10 -5.00
CA PHE A 63 9.18 -1.40 -6.40
C PHE A 63 10.17 -0.68 -7.33
N GLN A 64 10.65 0.51 -6.94
CA GLN A 64 11.78 1.18 -7.62
C GLN A 64 13.11 0.44 -7.46
N ARG A 65 13.21 -0.47 -6.48
CA ARG A 65 14.44 -1.17 -6.13
C ARG A 65 14.35 -2.67 -6.35
N ILE A 66 13.37 -3.14 -7.12
CA ILE A 66 13.30 -4.55 -7.51
C ILE A 66 14.60 -4.91 -8.24
N VAL A 67 15.16 -6.05 -7.87
CA VAL A 67 16.32 -6.62 -8.57
C VAL A 67 15.91 -6.93 -10.00
N ASN A 68 16.67 -6.47 -10.99
CA ASN A 68 16.35 -6.73 -12.39
C ASN A 68 16.86 -8.12 -12.82
N GLU A 69 16.08 -8.85 -13.63
CA GLU A 69 16.46 -10.20 -14.07
C GLU A 69 17.75 -10.26 -14.91
N ASN A 70 18.17 -9.12 -15.47
CA ASN A 70 19.36 -8.98 -16.31
C ASN A 70 20.54 -8.29 -15.61
N GLU A 71 20.35 -7.85 -14.37
CA GLU A 71 21.40 -7.13 -13.66
C GLU A 71 22.45 -8.12 -13.12
N SER A 72 23.62 -8.12 -13.77
CA SER A 72 24.82 -8.76 -13.23
C SER A 72 25.59 -7.74 -12.40
N VAL A 73 25.89 -8.07 -11.15
CA VAL A 73 26.78 -7.25 -10.32
C VAL A 73 28.22 -7.67 -10.62
N ARG A 74 29.06 -6.69 -10.94
CA ARG A 74 30.50 -6.89 -11.07
C ARG A 74 31.16 -6.58 -9.73
N GLU A 75 31.69 -7.60 -9.08
CA GLU A 75 32.49 -7.44 -7.87
C GLU A 75 33.93 -7.82 -8.21
N GLY A 76 34.78 -6.81 -8.42
CA GLY A 76 36.13 -7.00 -8.96
C GLY A 76 36.11 -7.51 -10.41
N LYS A 77 36.72 -8.68 -10.64
CA LYS A 77 36.80 -9.32 -11.98
C LYS A 77 35.69 -10.34 -12.24
N GLN A 78 34.88 -10.67 -11.24
CA GLN A 78 33.82 -11.67 -11.35
C GLN A 78 32.47 -11.00 -11.47
N ALA A 79 31.68 -11.45 -12.45
CA ALA A 79 30.29 -11.05 -12.61
C ALA A 79 29.42 -12.14 -11.99
N TYR A 80 28.59 -11.77 -11.01
CA TYR A 80 27.63 -12.65 -10.39
C TYR A 80 26.22 -12.27 -10.84
N LYS A 81 25.42 -13.26 -11.19
CA LYS A 81 24.00 -13.06 -11.51
C LYS A 81 23.23 -12.92 -10.20
N ARG A 82 22.52 -11.80 -10.01
CA ARG A 82 21.64 -11.62 -8.85
C ARG A 82 20.51 -12.65 -8.87
N ARG A 83 20.07 -13.07 -7.68
CA ARG A 83 18.92 -13.97 -7.53
C ARG A 83 17.63 -13.18 -7.72
N PHE A 84 17.04 -13.32 -8.91
CA PHE A 84 15.79 -12.66 -9.26
C PHE A 84 14.58 -13.53 -8.89
N TYR A 85 13.62 -12.92 -8.21
CA TYR A 85 12.30 -13.48 -7.97
C TYR A 85 11.24 -12.41 -8.22
N PHE A 86 10.20 -12.74 -8.98
CA PHE A 86 8.98 -11.96 -9.09
C PHE A 86 7.84 -12.87 -9.53
N TYR A 87 6.91 -13.19 -8.64
CA TYR A 87 5.75 -14.05 -8.95
C TYR A 87 4.66 -13.95 -7.89
N THR A 88 3.44 -14.31 -8.27
CA THR A 88 2.35 -14.49 -7.31
C THR A 88 2.32 -15.91 -6.79
N GLN A 89 2.03 -16.07 -5.50
CA GLN A 89 1.73 -17.35 -4.88
C GLN A 89 0.25 -17.39 -4.50
N SER A 90 -0.45 -18.43 -4.95
CA SER A 90 -1.84 -18.69 -4.61
C SER A 90 -2.04 -18.81 -3.08
N PRO A 91 -3.25 -18.60 -2.57
CA PRO A 91 -3.54 -18.66 -1.13
C PRO A 91 -3.02 -19.94 -0.47
N GLU A 92 -2.38 -19.79 0.69
CA GLU A 92 -1.85 -20.89 1.48
C GLU A 92 -2.37 -20.74 2.91
N LYS A 93 -3.19 -21.70 3.37
CA LYS A 93 -3.89 -21.62 4.67
C LYS A 93 -2.98 -21.35 5.88
N SER A 94 -1.69 -21.69 5.79
CA SER A 94 -0.69 -21.49 6.83
C SER A 94 -0.22 -20.03 6.95
N ILE A 95 -0.34 -19.23 5.88
CA ILE A 95 0.32 -17.91 5.79
C ILE A 95 -0.67 -16.81 5.41
N SER A 96 -1.50 -17.03 4.38
CA SER A 96 -2.40 -16.01 3.83
C SER A 96 -3.58 -16.67 3.14
N GLU A 97 -4.79 -16.25 3.48
CA GLU A 97 -6.01 -16.63 2.77
C GLU A 97 -6.16 -15.95 1.40
N SER A 98 -5.30 -14.97 1.11
CA SER A 98 -5.27 -14.26 -0.18
C SER A 98 -3.99 -14.56 -0.96
N THR A 99 -4.04 -14.31 -2.28
CA THR A 99 -2.86 -14.34 -3.15
C THR A 99 -1.79 -13.39 -2.60
N SER A 100 -0.53 -13.83 -2.63
CA SER A 100 0.60 -13.03 -2.17
C SER A 100 1.60 -12.79 -3.31
N LEU A 101 2.28 -11.65 -3.28
CA LEU A 101 3.32 -11.30 -4.25
C LEU A 101 4.69 -11.52 -3.62
N ILE A 102 5.51 -12.35 -4.26
CA ILE A 102 6.90 -12.61 -3.85
C ILE A 102 7.82 -11.91 -4.84
N PHE A 103 8.77 -11.14 -4.33
CA PHE A 103 9.72 -10.42 -5.16
C PHE A 103 11.07 -10.20 -4.47
N SER A 104 12.15 -10.06 -5.23
CA SER A 104 13.47 -9.66 -4.72
C SER A 104 13.72 -8.18 -4.93
N PHE A 105 14.23 -7.47 -3.93
CA PHE A 105 14.56 -6.05 -4.02
C PHE A 105 15.86 -5.71 -3.28
N ASN A 106 16.53 -4.64 -3.69
CA ASN A 106 17.76 -4.16 -3.05
C ASN A 106 17.43 -3.13 -1.96
N ASN A 107 17.64 -3.48 -0.68
CA ASN A 107 17.35 -2.63 0.47
C ASN A 107 18.45 -1.60 0.78
N GLY A 108 19.55 -1.60 0.00
CA GLY A 108 20.72 -0.78 0.22
C GLY A 108 21.46 -1.09 1.54
N ALA A 109 22.33 -0.19 1.96
CA ALA A 109 23.04 -0.33 3.23
C ALA A 109 22.11 -0.01 4.42
N ARG A 110 22.03 -0.95 5.39
CA ARG A 110 21.28 -0.78 6.64
C ARG A 110 22.19 -0.97 7.85
N SER A 111 21.72 -0.46 9.00
CA SER A 111 22.42 -0.64 10.29
C SER A 111 22.53 -2.12 10.69
N ASN A 112 21.56 -2.95 10.29
CA ASN A 112 21.68 -4.40 10.42
C ASN A 112 22.20 -4.99 9.09
N PRO A 113 23.45 -5.50 9.05
CA PRO A 113 24.05 -6.04 7.83
C PRO A 113 23.28 -7.21 7.22
N ALA A 114 22.54 -7.99 8.02
CA ALA A 114 21.75 -9.12 7.52
C ALA A 114 20.58 -8.68 6.61
N PHE A 115 20.17 -7.41 6.71
CA PHE A 115 19.12 -6.83 5.87
C PHE A 115 19.65 -5.78 4.90
N SER A 116 20.96 -5.78 4.68
CA SER A 116 21.57 -5.01 3.61
C SER A 116 21.47 -5.78 2.29
N ASP A 117 21.56 -5.05 1.17
CA ASP A 117 21.56 -5.61 -0.18
C ASP A 117 20.25 -6.30 -0.60
N ASP A 118 20.35 -7.39 -1.36
CA ASP A 118 19.21 -8.04 -2.01
C ASP A 118 18.44 -8.92 -1.02
N LEU A 119 17.17 -8.58 -0.80
CA LEU A 119 16.25 -9.28 0.09
C LEU A 119 15.11 -9.93 -0.70
N LEU A 120 14.61 -11.04 -0.17
CA LEU A 120 13.35 -11.62 -0.61
C LEU A 120 12.23 -10.96 0.19
N ALA A 121 11.23 -10.45 -0.51
CA ALA A 121 10.02 -9.91 0.07
C ALA A 121 8.81 -10.76 -0.28
N ARG A 122 7.83 -10.77 0.63
CA ARG A 122 6.48 -11.25 0.37
C ARG A 122 5.48 -10.21 0.87
N LEU A 123 4.64 -9.73 -0.04
CA LEU A 123 3.49 -8.89 0.26
C LEU A 123 2.25 -9.78 0.36
N TYR A 124 1.58 -9.81 1.52
CA TYR A 124 0.47 -10.71 1.81
C TYR A 124 -0.51 -10.10 2.82
N ILE A 125 -1.68 -10.72 2.98
CA ILE A 125 -2.63 -10.39 4.05
C ILE A 125 -2.49 -11.44 5.14
N ASP A 126 -2.24 -11.03 6.38
CA ASP A 126 -2.16 -11.95 7.51
C ASP A 126 -3.54 -12.39 8.04
N ASP A 127 -3.53 -13.32 8.99
CA ASP A 127 -4.71 -13.84 9.69
C ASP A 127 -5.50 -12.77 10.46
N LYS A 128 -4.89 -11.61 10.71
CA LYS A 128 -5.50 -10.46 11.38
C LYS A 128 -6.01 -9.41 10.39
N HIS A 129 -6.11 -9.76 9.11
CA HIS A 129 -6.56 -8.85 8.04
C HIS A 129 -5.69 -7.60 7.93
N ARG A 130 -4.36 -7.78 7.98
CA ARG A 130 -3.39 -6.69 7.81
C ARG A 130 -2.55 -6.96 6.58
N LEU A 131 -2.40 -5.96 5.72
CA LEU A 131 -1.43 -6.00 4.64
C LEU A 131 -0.03 -5.93 5.24
N CYS A 132 0.71 -7.01 5.12
CA CYS A 132 2.02 -7.19 5.69
C CYS A 132 3.07 -7.37 4.60
N LEU A 133 4.27 -6.85 4.88
CA LEU A 133 5.48 -7.12 4.14
C LEU A 133 6.39 -7.98 5.02
N ALA A 134 6.62 -9.23 4.61
CA ALA A 134 7.68 -10.06 5.19
C ALA A 134 8.93 -9.93 4.34
N MET A 135 10.09 -9.83 4.99
CA MET A 135 11.40 -9.70 4.36
C MET A 135 12.37 -10.71 4.94
N TRP A 136 13.17 -11.32 4.07
CA TRP A 136 14.20 -12.29 4.42
C TRP A 136 15.52 -12.01 3.69
N PRO A 137 16.66 -12.22 4.36
CA PRO A 137 17.95 -12.32 3.68
C PRO A 137 17.95 -13.50 2.69
N ILE A 138 18.27 -13.24 1.42
CA ILE A 138 18.32 -14.27 0.37
C ILE A 138 19.42 -15.31 0.64
N TYR A 139 20.46 -14.94 1.37
CA TYR A 139 21.64 -15.75 1.63
C TYR A 139 21.65 -16.40 3.03
N SER A 140 20.55 -16.31 3.78
CA SER A 140 20.50 -16.91 5.11
C SER A 140 20.20 -18.40 5.05
N ASP A 141 20.96 -19.17 5.82
CA ASP A 141 20.72 -20.61 6.03
C ASP A 141 19.46 -20.88 6.86
N LYS A 142 18.95 -19.86 7.57
CA LYS A 142 17.79 -19.96 8.48
C LYS A 142 16.76 -18.86 8.21
N PRO A 143 16.14 -18.83 7.02
CA PRO A 143 15.27 -17.74 6.60
C PRO A 143 14.13 -17.48 7.60
N HIS A 144 13.53 -18.53 8.18
CA HIS A 144 12.42 -18.37 9.12
C HIS A 144 12.79 -17.65 10.43
N GLN A 145 14.04 -17.74 10.88
CA GLN A 145 14.49 -17.10 12.13
C GLN A 145 14.79 -15.61 11.93
N GLU A 146 15.17 -15.22 10.71
CA GLU A 146 15.57 -13.88 10.34
C GLU A 146 14.48 -13.16 9.54
N MET A 147 13.21 -13.52 9.74
CA MET A 147 12.11 -12.83 9.08
C MET A 147 11.81 -11.51 9.78
N GLN A 148 11.87 -10.41 9.04
CA GLN A 148 11.29 -9.13 9.47
C GLN A 148 9.89 -9.00 8.90
N ARG A 149 8.92 -8.66 9.76
CA ARG A 149 7.54 -8.38 9.36
C ARG A 149 7.23 -6.91 9.62
N GLU A 150 6.74 -6.24 8.59
CA GLU A 150 6.27 -4.87 8.63
C GLU A 150 4.76 -4.84 8.31
N VAL A 151 3.97 -4.14 9.12
CA VAL A 151 2.54 -3.93 8.86
C VAL A 151 2.41 -2.64 8.06
N LEU A 152 1.80 -2.72 6.88
CA LEU A 152 1.61 -1.59 5.98
C LEU A 152 0.23 -0.97 6.17
N LEU A 153 -0.81 -1.80 6.23
CA LEU A 153 -2.21 -1.34 6.32
C LEU A 153 -3.05 -2.31 7.15
N GLU A 154 -3.99 -1.78 7.91
CA GLU A 154 -4.91 -2.54 8.75
C GLU A 154 -6.30 -2.66 8.08
N ASN A 155 -7.11 -3.60 8.56
CA ASN A 155 -8.48 -3.83 8.11
C ASN A 155 -8.61 -4.16 6.61
N VAL A 156 -7.67 -4.93 6.08
CA VAL A 156 -7.62 -5.31 4.68
C VAL A 156 -8.39 -6.60 4.45
N ALA A 157 -9.47 -6.50 3.67
CA ALA A 157 -10.34 -7.62 3.31
C ALA A 157 -9.77 -8.47 2.16
N ALA A 158 -9.21 -7.81 1.14
CA ALA A 158 -8.69 -8.49 -0.04
C ALA A 158 -7.59 -7.69 -0.73
N ILE A 159 -6.74 -8.41 -1.46
CA ILE A 159 -5.68 -7.87 -2.32
C ILE A 159 -5.80 -8.47 -3.71
N HIS A 160 -5.77 -7.62 -4.73
CA HIS A 160 -5.85 -8.00 -6.12
C HIS A 160 -4.68 -7.38 -6.88
N TYR A 161 -4.07 -8.17 -7.76
CA TYR A 161 -2.95 -7.75 -8.58
C TYR A 161 -3.35 -7.75 -10.04
N LYS A 162 -2.93 -6.75 -10.79
CA LYS A 162 -2.91 -6.78 -12.25
C LYS A 162 -1.51 -6.43 -12.73
N PHE A 163 -1.02 -7.18 -13.70
CA PHE A 163 0.33 -7.04 -14.22
C PHE A 163 0.27 -6.77 -15.72
N TYR A 164 0.93 -5.71 -16.17
CA TYR A 164 1.02 -5.41 -17.59
C TYR A 164 2.38 -5.85 -18.12
N ALA A 165 2.38 -6.70 -19.15
CA ALA A 165 3.57 -7.09 -19.87
C ALA A 165 3.72 -6.20 -21.11
N ALA A 166 4.70 -5.29 -21.15
CA ALA A 166 4.89 -4.43 -22.32
C ALA A 166 5.33 -5.25 -23.55
N PRO A 167 4.99 -4.79 -24.77
CA PRO A 167 5.51 -5.38 -26.00
C PRO A 167 7.04 -5.23 -26.08
N GLU A 168 7.68 -6.20 -26.73
CA GLU A 168 9.13 -6.14 -26.99
C GLU A 168 9.45 -5.13 -28.09
N ARG A 169 10.58 -4.43 -27.94
CA ARG A 169 11.01 -3.43 -28.93
C ARG A 169 11.41 -4.15 -30.24
N HIS A 170 11.02 -3.60 -31.39
CA HIS A 170 11.09 -4.16 -32.74
C HIS A 170 12.41 -4.78 -33.25
N LEU A 171 13.51 -4.78 -32.49
CA LEU A 171 14.74 -5.47 -32.90
C LEU A 171 14.57 -6.99 -33.02
N ASN A 172 13.56 -7.56 -32.35
CA ASN A 172 13.12 -8.96 -32.51
C ASN A 172 11.73 -9.10 -33.14
N ALA A 173 11.23 -8.11 -33.89
CA ALA A 173 9.89 -8.18 -34.52
C ALA A 173 9.72 -9.40 -35.46
N ALA A 174 10.82 -9.94 -36.00
CA ALA A 174 10.79 -11.15 -36.81
C ALA A 174 10.52 -12.44 -36.01
N ALA A 175 10.63 -12.42 -34.67
CA ALA A 175 10.43 -13.58 -33.81
C ALA A 175 9.05 -13.64 -33.13
N ILE A 176 8.29 -12.54 -33.13
CA ILE A 176 6.94 -12.51 -32.58
C ILE A 176 5.99 -13.10 -33.61
N GLN A 177 5.73 -14.41 -33.53
CA GLN A 177 4.64 -15.06 -34.25
C GLN A 177 3.37 -14.94 -33.40
N PRO A 178 2.45 -13.99 -33.68
CA PRO A 178 1.21 -13.88 -32.94
C PRO A 178 0.45 -15.21 -33.02
N GLY A 179 0.16 -15.82 -31.86
CA GLY A 179 -0.57 -17.09 -31.75
C GLY A 179 0.30 -18.35 -31.54
N LYS A 180 1.64 -18.26 -31.51
CA LYS A 180 2.46 -19.36 -30.96
C LYS A 180 2.42 -19.31 -29.43
N VAL A 181 1.50 -20.08 -28.85
CA VAL A 181 1.49 -20.37 -27.41
C VAL A 181 2.75 -21.19 -27.12
N ASP A 182 3.68 -20.63 -26.37
CA ASP A 182 4.83 -21.38 -25.88
C ASP A 182 4.31 -22.45 -24.91
N THR A 183 4.36 -23.72 -25.30
CA THR A 183 3.83 -24.84 -24.54
C THR A 183 4.45 -24.99 -23.15
N GLU A 184 5.59 -24.32 -22.90
CA GLU A 184 6.27 -24.32 -21.61
C GLU A 184 5.89 -23.13 -20.69
N ASN A 185 4.98 -22.22 -21.11
CA ASN A 185 4.55 -21.04 -20.35
C ASN A 185 5.73 -20.23 -19.76
N LYS A 186 6.80 -20.06 -20.56
CA LYS A 186 8.01 -19.34 -20.14
C LYS A 186 7.89 -17.83 -20.30
N ASP A 187 6.98 -17.34 -21.13
CA ASP A 187 6.76 -15.91 -21.35
C ASP A 187 5.29 -15.53 -21.17
N PRO A 188 5.01 -14.39 -20.52
CA PRO A 188 3.66 -13.85 -20.45
C PRO A 188 3.23 -13.34 -21.82
N GLU A 189 1.93 -13.43 -22.10
CA GLU A 189 1.33 -12.76 -23.25
C GLU A 189 1.64 -11.25 -23.19
N LYS A 190 2.37 -10.76 -24.19
CA LYS A 190 2.81 -9.36 -24.27
C LYS A 190 1.64 -8.47 -24.70
N ASP A 191 1.72 -7.19 -24.34
CA ASP A 191 0.69 -6.17 -24.56
C ASP A 191 -0.68 -6.47 -23.92
N HIS A 192 -0.68 -7.28 -22.86
CA HIS A 192 -1.90 -7.68 -22.14
C HIS A 192 -1.77 -7.47 -20.63
N TRP A 193 -2.91 -7.22 -19.99
CA TRP A 193 -3.06 -7.19 -18.54
C TRP A 193 -3.38 -8.60 -18.01
N HIS A 194 -2.48 -9.14 -17.19
CA HIS A 194 -2.66 -10.38 -16.45
C HIS A 194 -3.34 -10.06 -15.12
N THR A 195 -4.55 -10.56 -14.89
CA THR A 195 -5.47 -10.04 -13.84
C THR A 195 -5.39 -10.73 -12.48
N GLN A 196 -4.64 -11.81 -12.34
CA GLN A 196 -4.63 -12.59 -11.09
C GLN A 196 -3.25 -13.15 -10.75
N GLU A 197 -2.55 -13.70 -11.75
CA GLU A 197 -1.33 -14.45 -11.51
C GLU A 197 -0.18 -13.98 -12.40
N TRP A 198 1.01 -13.92 -11.80
CA TRP A 198 2.28 -13.80 -12.48
C TRP A 198 3.12 -15.03 -12.16
N MET A 199 3.31 -15.90 -13.14
CA MET A 199 3.89 -17.22 -12.91
C MET A 199 5.38 -17.14 -12.62
N LYS A 200 5.86 -18.02 -11.73
CA LYS A 200 7.30 -18.14 -11.43
C LYS A 200 8.12 -18.58 -12.66
N SER A 201 7.50 -19.28 -13.61
CA SER A 201 8.13 -19.69 -14.87
C SER A 201 8.54 -18.52 -15.75
N TYR A 202 7.89 -17.35 -15.61
CA TYR A 202 8.14 -16.20 -16.45
C TYR A 202 9.54 -15.61 -16.31
N GLN A 203 10.18 -15.78 -15.14
CA GLN A 203 11.53 -15.29 -14.83
C GLN A 203 11.81 -13.83 -15.24
N GLN A 204 10.77 -13.01 -15.36
CA GLN A 204 10.83 -11.60 -15.74
C GLN A 204 9.85 -10.80 -14.88
N MET A 205 10.13 -9.53 -14.64
CA MET A 205 9.16 -8.63 -13.98
C MET A 205 8.16 -8.07 -15.01
N PRO A 206 6.93 -7.74 -14.59
CA PRO A 206 6.02 -6.97 -15.43
C PRO A 206 6.51 -5.53 -15.59
N SER A 207 6.01 -4.83 -16.59
CA SER A 207 6.34 -3.42 -16.79
C SER A 207 5.56 -2.50 -15.86
N ILE A 208 4.31 -2.85 -15.57
CA ILE A 208 3.45 -2.12 -14.62
C ILE A 208 2.80 -3.13 -13.69
N VAL A 209 2.81 -2.81 -12.39
CA VAL A 209 2.04 -3.51 -11.36
C VAL A 209 0.93 -2.59 -10.89
N ASN A 210 -0.30 -3.10 -10.96
CA ASN A 210 -1.46 -2.44 -10.37
C ASN A 210 -1.95 -3.29 -9.20
N LEU A 211 -1.98 -2.69 -8.02
CA LEU A 211 -2.33 -3.30 -6.76
C LEU A 211 -3.62 -2.66 -6.24
N THR A 212 -4.69 -3.43 -6.19
CA THR A 212 -5.97 -2.99 -5.61
C THR A 212 -6.18 -3.67 -4.26
N VAL A 213 -6.38 -2.85 -3.23
CA VAL A 213 -6.59 -3.29 -1.85
C VAL A 213 -8.00 -2.89 -1.41
N LYS A 214 -8.78 -3.87 -0.93
CA LYS A 214 -10.10 -3.64 -0.34
C LYS A 214 -9.94 -3.47 1.17
N VAL A 215 -10.29 -2.30 1.69
CA VAL A 215 -10.17 -1.98 3.12
C VAL A 215 -11.57 -1.85 3.71
N ALA A 216 -11.87 -2.63 4.75
CA ALA A 216 -13.14 -2.56 5.45
C ALA A 216 -13.29 -1.22 6.18
N ASN A 217 -14.51 -0.68 6.19
CA ASN A 217 -14.78 0.59 6.87
C ASN A 217 -14.67 0.44 8.39
N LYS A 218 -15.05 -0.72 8.93
CA LYS A 218 -14.87 -1.06 10.35
C LYS A 218 -14.17 -2.42 10.50
N PRO A 219 -13.36 -2.62 11.55
CA PRO A 219 -12.75 -3.92 11.84
C PRO A 219 -13.79 -5.03 12.05
N GLU A 220 -14.95 -4.69 12.59
CA GLU A 220 -16.07 -5.60 12.87
C GLU A 220 -16.64 -6.22 11.58
N ASP A 221 -16.59 -5.50 10.46
CA ASP A 221 -17.15 -5.95 9.18
C ASP A 221 -16.39 -7.16 8.63
N LEU A 222 -15.11 -7.34 9.00
CA LEU A 222 -14.27 -8.46 8.57
C LEU A 222 -14.65 -9.78 9.26
N GLN A 223 -15.25 -9.70 10.46
CA GLN A 223 -15.66 -10.89 11.21
C GLN A 223 -17.03 -11.43 10.77
N SER A 224 -17.81 -10.63 10.04
CA SER A 224 -19.14 -11.01 9.56
C SER A 224 -19.05 -11.99 8.39
N ARG A 225 -18.82 -13.27 8.69
CA ARG A 225 -18.85 -14.37 7.70
C ARG A 225 -20.19 -14.52 6.96
N LEU A 226 -21.24 -13.87 7.45
CA LEU A 226 -22.60 -13.94 6.91
C LEU A 226 -22.93 -12.82 5.91
N ALA A 227 -22.12 -11.75 5.84
CA ALA A 227 -22.34 -10.67 4.89
C ALA A 227 -21.84 -11.09 3.50
N ARG A 228 -22.73 -11.07 2.50
CA ARG A 228 -22.38 -11.33 1.10
C ARG A 228 -21.42 -10.28 0.53
N GLU A 229 -21.46 -9.06 1.06
CA GLU A 229 -20.58 -7.96 0.68
C GLU A 229 -20.11 -7.24 1.95
N ILE A 230 -18.79 -7.18 2.13
CA ILE A 230 -18.18 -6.41 3.21
C ILE A 230 -18.15 -4.94 2.74
N PRO A 231 -18.76 -3.99 3.48
CA PRO A 231 -18.66 -2.58 3.14
C PRO A 231 -17.19 -2.15 3.20
N SER A 232 -16.59 -1.97 2.03
CA SER A 232 -15.17 -1.71 1.87
C SER A 232 -14.93 -0.56 0.90
N ARG A 233 -13.85 0.18 1.15
CA ARG A 233 -13.28 1.12 0.18
C ARG A 233 -12.21 0.43 -0.64
N GLU A 234 -12.16 0.73 -1.92
CA GLU A 234 -11.12 0.24 -2.83
C GLU A 234 -10.01 1.29 -2.96
N ILE A 235 -8.78 0.84 -2.79
CA ILE A 235 -7.58 1.65 -2.91
C ILE A 235 -6.74 1.01 -4.00
N THR A 236 -6.30 1.80 -4.97
CA THR A 236 -5.53 1.31 -6.11
C THR A 236 -4.18 2.02 -6.17
N PHE A 237 -3.10 1.24 -6.22
CA PHE A 237 -1.74 1.72 -6.38
C PHE A 237 -1.18 1.18 -7.70
N ALA A 238 -0.62 2.06 -8.52
CA ALA A 238 0.01 1.67 -9.79
C ALA A 238 1.48 2.06 -9.79
N PHE A 239 2.34 1.10 -10.13
CA PHE A 239 3.79 1.27 -10.12
C PHE A 239 4.36 0.86 -11.46
N VAL A 240 5.16 1.74 -12.06
CA VAL A 240 6.00 1.41 -13.21
C VAL A 240 7.29 0.81 -12.67
N LEU A 241 7.59 -0.42 -13.05
CA LEU A 241 8.80 -1.09 -12.58
C LEU A 241 10.01 -0.67 -13.43
N PRO A 242 11.22 -0.59 -12.84
CA PRO A 242 12.44 -0.27 -13.57
C PRO A 242 12.73 -1.38 -14.60
N SER A 243 12.31 -1.10 -15.84
CA SER A 243 12.18 -2.01 -16.99
C SER A 243 13.05 -3.29 -17.01
N SER A 244 12.37 -4.42 -17.16
CA SER A 244 12.87 -5.68 -17.72
C SER A 244 13.14 -5.58 -19.23
N ILE A 245 14.30 -5.08 -19.69
CA ILE A 245 14.70 -4.97 -21.14
C ILE A 245 13.79 -4.12 -22.06
N ASN A 246 12.50 -3.96 -21.75
CA ASN A 246 11.44 -3.45 -22.60
C ASN A 246 11.08 -2.04 -22.11
N TYR A 247 11.41 -1.04 -22.94
CA TYR A 247 10.94 0.32 -22.75
C TYR A 247 9.48 0.42 -23.19
N ILE A 248 8.63 1.07 -22.37
CA ILE A 248 7.27 1.43 -22.78
C ILE A 248 7.41 2.40 -23.97
N TYR A 249 7.04 1.96 -25.17
CA TYR A 249 7.02 2.81 -26.35
C TYR A 249 5.73 3.62 -26.33
N TYR A 250 5.85 4.93 -26.14
CA TYR A 250 4.76 5.87 -26.37
C TYR A 250 4.75 6.22 -27.86
N PRO A 251 3.71 5.88 -28.63
CA PRO A 251 3.63 6.32 -30.02
C PRO A 251 3.65 7.85 -30.07
N PRO A 252 4.35 8.45 -31.05
CA PRO A 252 4.25 9.90 -31.27
C PRO A 252 2.80 10.23 -31.59
N GLY A 253 2.21 11.13 -30.79
CA GLY A 253 0.88 11.70 -31.01
C GLY A 253 0.84 12.69 -32.15
#